data_AF-A0A8J3MJP3-F1
#
_entry.id   AF-A0A8J3MJP3-F1
#
_cell.length_a   1.000
_cell.length_b   1.000
_cell.length_c   1.000
_cell.angle_alpha   90.00
_cell.angle_beta   90.00
_cell.angle_gamma   90.00
#
_symmetry.space_group_name_H-M   'P 1'
#
loop_
_entity.id
_entity.type
_entity.pdbx_description
1 polymer ?
#
loop_
_entity_poly.entity_id
_entity_poly.type
_entity_poly.pdbx_seq_one_letter_code
_entity_poly.pdbx_strand_id
1 'polypeptide(L)' 'MTAKYERLANAIRERIRSGELKPGDKLPSISQLREEYQISYGSVRGAMLVLKAENLIEGRQGDGVFVKDPNRKED' A
#
# COMPACT_ATOMS: atom_id res chain seq x y z
N MET A 1 6.46 18.43 -9.93
CA MET A 1 5.47 17.39 -10.29
C MET A 1 5.53 16.30 -9.23
N THR A 2 4.57 16.25 -8.31
CA THR A 2 4.48 15.13 -7.36
C THR A 2 4.19 13.85 -8.14
N ALA A 3 5.03 12.84 -8.01
CA ALA A 3 4.90 11.62 -8.81
C ALA A 3 3.55 10.94 -8.50
N LYS A 4 2.87 10.42 -9.53
CA LYS A 4 1.55 9.76 -9.38
C LYS A 4 1.56 8.62 -8.36
N TYR A 5 2.69 7.93 -8.21
CA TYR A 5 2.86 6.87 -7.22
C TYR A 5 2.91 7.41 -5.79
N GLU A 6 3.48 8.60 -5.59
CA GLU A 6 3.66 9.21 -4.27
C GLU A 6 2.31 9.62 -3.67
N ARG A 7 1.39 10.11 -4.51
CA ARG A 7 0.01 10.39 -4.07
C ARG A 7 -0.71 9.12 -3.63
N LEU A 8 -0.58 8.01 -4.36
CA LEU A 8 -1.16 6.73 -3.94
C LEU A 8 -0.53 6.24 -2.62
N ALA A 9 0.80 6.29 -2.51
CA ALA A 9 1.50 5.89 -1.30
C ALA A 9 1.06 6.73 -0.09
N ASN A 10 0.98 8.05 -0.24
CA ASN A 10 0.48 8.94 0.82
C ASN A 10 -0.97 8.61 1.19
N ALA A 11 -1.86 8.40 0.22
CA ALA A 11 -3.25 8.07 0.49
C ALA A 11 -3.39 6.78 1.34
N ILE A 12 -2.67 5.72 0.96
CA ILE A 12 -2.68 4.48 1.73
C ILE A 12 -2.03 4.67 3.11
N ARG A 13 -0.92 5.42 3.20
CA ARG A 13 -0.26 5.71 4.48
C ARG A 13 -1.19 6.41 5.44
N GLU A 14 -1.94 7.41 4.97
CA GLU A 14 -2.89 8.15 5.80
C GLU A 14 -4.06 7.26 6.23
N ARG A 15 -4.56 6.36 5.37
CA ARG A 15 -5.60 5.38 5.73
C ARG A 15 -5.14 4.38 6.80
N ILE A 16 -3.87 3.96 6.74
CA ILE A 16 -3.27 3.10 7.78
C ILE A 16 -3.13 3.89 9.09
N ARG A 17 -2.63 5.12 9.01
CA ARG A 17 -2.45 5.99 10.19
C ARG A 17 -3.76 6.41 10.85
N SER A 18 -4.81 6.64 10.07
CA SER A 18 -6.15 6.96 10.58
C SER A 18 -6.85 5.75 11.19
N GLY A 19 -6.34 4.54 10.98
CA GLY A 19 -6.94 3.29 11.42
C GLY A 19 -8.10 2.81 10.53
N GLU A 20 -8.30 3.43 9.37
CA GLU A 20 -9.25 2.94 8.35
C GLU A 20 -8.78 1.60 7.78
N LEU A 21 -7.48 1.47 7.55
CA LEU A 21 -6.82 0.22 7.18
C LEU A 21 -6.08 -0.32 8.40
N LYS A 22 -6.51 -1.48 8.90
CA LYS A 22 -5.92 -2.12 10.07
C LYS A 22 -4.83 -3.09 9.66
N PRO A 23 -3.86 -3.35 10.53
CA PRO A 23 -2.89 -4.41 10.28
C PRO A 23 -3.57 -5.76 10.03
N GLY A 24 -3.14 -6.45 8.98
CA GLY A 24 -3.76 -7.69 8.50
C GLY A 24 -4.91 -7.47 7.51
N ASP A 25 -5.37 -6.23 7.28
CA ASP A 25 -6.31 -5.96 6.20
C ASP A 25 -5.65 -6.15 4.84
N LYS A 26 -6.44 -6.65 3.89
CA LYS A 26 -6.02 -6.84 2.51
C LYS A 26 -6.12 -5.53 1.75
N LEU A 27 -5.02 -5.11 1.14
CA LEU A 27 -5.03 -3.96 0.23
C LEU A 27 -5.83 -4.28 -1.04
N PRO A 28 -6.41 -3.25 -1.68
CA PRO A 28 -6.99 -3.41 -3.00
C PRO A 28 -5.92 -3.94 -3.97
N SER A 29 -6.35 -4.81 -4.89
CA SER A 29 -5.45 -5.39 -5.89
C SER A 29 -4.89 -4.30 -6.80
N ILE A 30 -3.75 -4.58 -7.44
CA ILE A 30 -3.12 -3.62 -8.36
C ILE A 30 -4.13 -3.13 -9.42
N SER A 31 -4.96 -4.01 -9.97
CA SER A 31 -6.00 -3.63 -10.93
C SER A 31 -7.02 -2.63 -10.34
N GLN A 32 -7.50 -2.88 -9.12
CA GLN A 32 -8.43 -1.99 -8.44
C GLN A 32 -7.81 -0.62 -8.17
N LEU A 33 -6.56 -0.58 -7.68
CA LEU A 33 -5.84 0.68 -7.45
C LEU A 33 -5.61 1.47 -8.74
N ARG A 34 -5.43 0.78 -9.88
CA ARG A 34 -5.30 1.44 -11.18
C ARG A 34 -6.62 2.08 -11.61
N GLU A 35 -7.73 1.40 -11.41
CA GLU A 35 -9.07 1.89 -11.78
C GLU A 35 -9.51 3.03 -10.85
N GLU A 36 -9.35 2.86 -9.54
CA GLU A 36 -9.75 3.85 -8.52
C GLU A 36 -8.94 5.15 -8.63
N TYR A 37 -7.62 5.05 -8.80
CA TYR A 37 -6.74 6.22 -8.84
C TYR A 37 -6.39 6.68 -10.27
N GLN A 38 -6.87 5.98 -11.30
CA GLN A 38 -6.60 6.24 -12.72
C GLN A 38 -5.10 6.40 -13.02
N ILE A 39 -4.27 5.52 -12.48
CA ILE A 39 -2.81 5.54 -12.65
C ILE A 39 -2.26 4.29 -13.37
N SER A 40 -1.09 4.45 -13.96
CA SER A 40 -0.39 3.37 -14.68
C SER A 40 0.08 2.26 -13.73
N TYR A 41 0.19 1.04 -14.25
CA TYR A 41 0.69 -0.12 -13.50
C TYR A 41 2.05 0.15 -12.83
N GLY A 42 2.98 0.78 -13.55
CA GLY A 42 4.30 1.14 -13.01
C GLY A 42 4.21 2.07 -11.80
N SER A 43 3.25 3.01 -11.81
CA SER A 43 3.02 3.92 -10.67
C SER A 43 2.43 3.18 -9.47
N VAL A 44 1.48 2.26 -9.68
CA VAL A 44 0.98 1.42 -8.57
C VAL A 44 2.11 0.56 -8.00
N ARG A 45 2.89 -0.10 -8.86
CA ARG A 45 4.06 -0.88 -8.45
C ARG A 45 5.04 -0.04 -7.63
N GLY A 46 5.36 1.17 -8.08
CA GLY A 46 6.23 2.10 -7.36
C GLY A 46 5.68 2.45 -5.98
N ALA A 47 4.39 2.77 -5.88
CA ALA A 47 3.73 3.08 -4.61
C ALA A 47 3.80 1.90 -3.64
N MET A 48 3.51 0.68 -4.14
CA MET A 48 3.56 -0.54 -3.34
C MET A 48 4.99 -0.86 -2.87
N LEU A 49 6.01 -0.60 -3.71
CA LEU A 49 7.41 -0.78 -3.31
C LEU A 49 7.82 0.20 -2.21
N VAL A 50 7.42 1.48 -2.31
CA VAL A 50 7.67 2.49 -1.28
C VAL A 50 7.00 2.10 0.05
N LEU A 51 5.71 1.77 0.01
CA LEU A 51 4.97 1.34 1.20
C LEU A 51 5.55 0.07 1.83
N LYS A 52 6.04 -0.87 1.01
CA LYS A 52 6.72 -2.08 1.48
C LYS A 52 8.06 -1.75 2.13
N ALA A 53 8.84 -0.85 1.53
CA ALA A 53 10.11 -0.38 2.09
C ALA A 53 9.91 0.36 3.43
N GLU A 54 8.78 1.06 3.58
CA GLU A 54 8.36 1.70 4.82
C GLU A 54 7.79 0.72 5.87
N ASN A 55 7.77 -0.58 5.58
CA ASN A 55 7.16 -1.61 6.44
C ASN A 55 5.67 -1.36 6.77
N LEU A 56 4.96 -0.63 5.91
CA LEU A 56 3.52 -0.38 6.06
C LEU A 56 2.67 -1.49 5.45
N ILE A 57 3.23 -2.24 4.49
CA ILE A 57 2.56 -3.35 3.82
C ILE A 57 3.50 -4.52 3.61
N GLU A 58 2.94 -5.73 3.56
CA GLU A 58 3.62 -6.98 3.23
C GLU A 58 2.93 -7.69 2.07
N GLY A 59 3.70 -8.25 1.16
CA GLY A 59 3.17 -9.12 0.11
C GLY A 59 3.19 -10.57 0.58
N ARG A 60 2.04 -11.25 0.58
CA ARG A 60 1.93 -12.68 0.82
C ARG A 60 1.78 -13.41 -0.50
N GLN A 61 2.66 -14.37 -0.76
CA GLN A 61 2.67 -15.13 -2.00
C GLN A 61 1.33 -15.86 -2.16
N GLY A 62 0.68 -15.70 -3.32
CA GLY A 62 -0.62 -16.30 -3.62
C GLY A 62 -1.83 -15.56 -3.02
N ASP A 63 -1.65 -14.79 -1.95
CA ASP A 63 -2.76 -14.22 -1.20
C ASP A 63 -2.98 -12.72 -1.45
N GLY A 64 -1.94 -12.00 -1.87
CA GLY A 64 -2.01 -10.58 -2.23
C GLY A 64 -1.15 -9.71 -1.33
N VAL A 65 -1.60 -8.49 -1.06
CA VAL A 65 -0.84 -7.51 -0.27
C VAL A 65 -1.67 -7.09 0.93
N PHE A 66 -1.04 -7.04 2.09
CA PHE A 66 -1.67 -6.82 3.38
C PHE A 66 -1.00 -5.67 4.10
N VAL A 67 -1.77 -4.95 4.92
CA VAL A 67 -1.24 -3.91 5.80
C VAL A 67 -0.39 -4.59 6.87
N LYS A 68 0.85 -4.14 7.02
CA LYS A 68 1.75 -4.57 8.09
C LYS A 68 1.55 -3.64 9.28
N ASP A 69 1.58 -4.21 10.48
CA ASP A 69 1.50 -3.41 11.70
C ASP A 69 2.85 -2.70 11.93
N PRO A 70 2.90 -1.36 11.94
CA PRO A 70 4.14 -0.64 12.24
C PRO A 70 4.60 -0.84 13.70
N ASN A 71 3.72 -1.30 14.60
CA ASN A 71 4.04 -1.57 15.99
C ASN A 71 4.46 -3.03 16.26
N ARG A 72 4.29 -3.93 15.30
CA ARG A 72 4.73 -5.32 15.41
C ARG A 72 6.23 -5.35 15.20
N LYS A 73 6.96 -5.17 16.30
CA LYS A 73 8.36 -5.56 16.36
C LYS A 73 8.40 -7.06 16.05
N GLU A 74 9.18 -7.42 15.04
CA GLU A 74 9.60 -8.80 14.88
C GLU A 74 10.57 -9.06 16.06
N ASP A 75 10.06 -9.78 17.07
CA ASP A 75 10.84 -10.36 18.19
C ASP A 75 11.80 -11.45 17.69
#